data_AF-A0A7C7QQB0-F1
#
_entry.id   AF-A0A7C7QQB0-F1
#
_cell.length_a   1.000
_cell.length_b   1.000
_cell.length_c   1.000
_cell.angle_alpha   90.00
_cell.angle_beta   90.00
_cell.angle_gamma   90.00
#
_symmetry.space_group_name_H-M   'P 1'
#
loop_
_entity.id
_entity.type
_entity.pdbx_description
1 polymer ?
#
loop_
_entity_poly.entity_id
_entity_poly.type
_entity_poly.pdbx_seq_one_letter_code
_entity_poly.pdbx_strand_id
1 'polypeptide(L)'
;MDTRIGSPSQLRTYSEWGYRPDDEVQRNPLVGAQTVADLADYPWPDITAEYRYRGLKKQVEKWQGEGYAVAGGPPALGGELFETAWRLRGLENFLLDLICNKTLAHGLLDRLAELCRHNAVVLAEAGVDILVLDDDVGMPTTMIISPAMWREFLGPRLAGSSAPPGPSSPTCESSITATATLSPSSPT
;
A
#
# COMPACT_ATOMS: atom_id res chain seq x y z
N MET A 1 -8.40 25.11 6.11
CA MET A 1 -7.51 24.18 5.38
C MET A 1 -8.40 23.45 4.39
N ASP A 2 -8.10 23.48 3.10
CA ASP A 2 -8.85 22.65 2.14
C ASP A 2 -8.46 21.18 2.38
N THR A 3 -9.35 20.43 3.03
CA THR A 3 -9.15 19.02 3.33
C THR A 3 -9.19 18.14 2.09
N ARG A 4 -9.53 18.71 0.91
CA ARG A 4 -9.71 17.96 -0.33
C ARG A 4 -8.40 17.76 -1.12
N ILE A 5 -7.36 18.56 -0.84
CA ILE A 5 -6.14 18.59 -1.68
C ILE A 5 -4.94 17.90 -1.00
N GLY A 6 -5.00 17.58 0.30
CA GLY A 6 -3.87 17.00 1.03
C GLY A 6 -2.68 17.97 1.19
N SER A 7 -1.65 17.56 1.93
CA SER A 7 -0.43 18.37 2.07
C SER A 7 0.51 18.19 0.86
N PRO A 8 1.42 19.14 0.56
CA PRO A 8 2.40 18.96 -0.52
C PRO A 8 3.30 17.71 -0.36
N SER A 9 3.59 17.30 0.87
CA SER A 9 4.33 16.05 1.14
C SER A 9 3.50 14.81 0.80
N GLN A 10 2.20 14.84 1.13
CA GLN A 10 1.27 13.78 0.78
C GLN A 10 1.09 13.67 -0.74
N LEU A 11 0.88 14.79 -1.44
CA LEU A 11 0.76 14.82 -2.90
C LEU A 11 2.02 14.36 -3.62
N ARG A 12 3.20 14.71 -3.09
CA ARG A 12 4.48 14.19 -3.62
C ARG A 12 4.54 12.67 -3.51
N THR A 13 4.14 12.13 -2.36
CA THR A 13 4.10 10.69 -2.14
C THR A 13 3.12 10.04 -3.12
N TYR A 14 1.92 10.59 -3.31
CA TYR A 14 0.96 10.09 -4.29
C TYR A 14 1.55 10.02 -5.71
N SER A 15 2.21 11.10 -6.13
CA SER A 15 2.88 11.18 -7.43
C SER A 15 4.01 10.14 -7.58
N GLU A 16 4.87 9.98 -6.58
CA GLU A 16 5.97 9.00 -6.59
C GLU A 16 5.46 7.55 -6.72
N TRP A 17 4.32 7.26 -6.11
CA TRP A 17 3.67 5.95 -6.17
C TRP A 17 2.61 5.87 -7.28
N GLY A 18 2.57 6.80 -8.24
CA GLY A 18 1.62 6.79 -9.34
C GLY A 18 0.13 6.80 -8.95
N TYR A 19 -0.20 7.07 -7.69
CA TYR A 19 -1.57 7.11 -7.17
C TYR A 19 -2.18 8.47 -7.44
N ARG A 20 -3.33 8.51 -8.12
CA ARG A 20 -3.97 9.75 -8.59
C ARG A 20 -5.42 9.82 -8.10
N PRO A 21 -5.67 10.18 -6.83
CA PRO A 21 -7.03 10.15 -6.27
C PRO A 21 -8.03 11.02 -7.04
N ASP A 22 -7.54 12.06 -7.71
CA ASP A 22 -8.26 13.02 -8.55
C ASP A 22 -8.56 12.55 -9.99
N ASP A 23 -7.92 11.47 -10.45
CA ASP A 23 -8.13 10.90 -11.79
C ASP A 23 -9.02 9.66 -11.70
N GLU A 24 -10.25 9.71 -12.21
CA GLU A 24 -11.20 8.59 -12.14
C GLU A 24 -10.77 7.37 -12.98
N VAL A 25 -9.96 7.57 -14.01
CA VAL A 25 -9.56 6.50 -14.95
C VAL A 25 -8.22 5.90 -14.54
N GLN A 26 -7.27 6.71 -14.10
CA GLN A 26 -5.92 6.30 -13.73
C GLN A 26 -5.66 6.36 -12.22
N ARG A 27 -6.71 6.27 -11.40
CA ARG A 27 -6.61 6.39 -9.94
C ARG A 27 -5.58 5.45 -9.33
N ASN A 28 -5.67 4.17 -9.68
CA ASN A 28 -4.95 3.07 -9.08
C ASN A 28 -3.99 2.49 -10.13
N PRO A 29 -2.66 2.62 -9.99
CA PRO A 29 -1.72 2.26 -11.05
C PRO A 29 -1.63 0.75 -11.32
N LEU A 30 -2.01 -0.10 -10.37
CA LEU A 30 -2.04 -1.55 -10.49
C LEU A 30 -3.45 -2.11 -10.76
N VAL A 31 -4.41 -1.27 -11.19
CA VAL A 31 -5.78 -1.71 -11.49
C VAL A 31 -5.83 -2.81 -12.57
N GLY A 32 -4.86 -2.84 -13.48
CA GLY A 32 -4.76 -3.83 -14.56
C GLY A 32 -3.96 -5.09 -14.23
N ALA A 33 -3.23 -5.13 -13.12
CA ALA A 33 -2.34 -6.24 -12.79
C ALA A 33 -3.12 -7.56 -12.59
N GLN A 34 -2.65 -8.64 -13.20
CA GLN A 34 -3.23 -9.98 -13.13
C GLN A 34 -2.29 -10.99 -12.47
N THR A 35 -0.98 -10.78 -12.60
CA THR A 35 0.06 -11.72 -12.15
C THR A 35 1.13 -11.02 -11.32
N VAL A 36 1.90 -11.79 -10.57
CA VAL A 36 3.06 -11.28 -9.82
C VAL A 36 4.12 -10.70 -10.76
N ALA A 37 4.21 -11.17 -12.02
CA ALA A 37 5.13 -10.61 -12.99
C ALA A 37 4.80 -9.15 -13.33
N ASP A 38 3.51 -8.79 -13.37
CA ASP A 38 3.07 -7.41 -13.63
C ASP A 38 3.53 -6.44 -12.53
N LEU A 39 3.78 -6.95 -11.32
CA LEU A 39 4.35 -6.15 -10.23
C LEU A 39 5.81 -5.77 -10.48
N ALA A 40 6.56 -6.55 -11.26
CA ALA A 40 7.95 -6.26 -11.59
C ALA A 40 8.07 -5.11 -12.60
N ASP A 41 7.08 -4.97 -13.49
CA ASP A 41 7.02 -3.91 -14.51
C ASP A 41 6.53 -2.58 -13.94
N TYR A 42 5.92 -2.61 -12.74
CA TYR A 42 5.48 -1.40 -12.07
C TYR A 42 6.69 -0.55 -11.61
N PRO A 43 6.73 0.75 -11.95
CA PRO A 43 7.84 1.64 -11.56
C PRO A 43 7.75 1.98 -10.07
N TRP A 44 8.16 1.05 -9.21
CA TRP A 44 8.22 1.24 -7.76
C TRP A 44 9.03 2.51 -7.44
N PRO A 45 8.59 3.32 -6.45
CA PRO A 45 9.33 4.51 -6.10
C PRO A 45 10.69 4.13 -5.52
N ASP A 46 11.71 4.91 -5.85
CA ASP A 46 13.08 4.72 -5.36
C ASP A 46 13.21 5.19 -3.90
N ILE A 47 12.43 4.58 -3.02
CA ILE A 47 12.38 4.93 -1.61
C ILE A 47 13.56 4.34 -0.83
N THR A 48 14.39 3.51 -1.45
CA THR A 48 15.59 2.92 -0.86
C THR A 48 16.87 3.70 -1.15
N ALA A 49 16.78 4.78 -1.93
CA ALA A 49 17.96 5.55 -2.33
C ALA A 49 18.60 6.30 -1.15
N GLU A 50 19.93 6.16 -1.01
CA GLU A 50 20.70 6.77 0.08
C GLU A 50 20.51 8.29 0.19
N TYR A 51 20.31 8.98 -0.93
CA TYR A 51 20.14 10.43 -0.93
C TYR A 51 18.90 10.89 -0.14
N ARG A 52 17.86 10.05 -0.03
CA ARG A 52 16.62 10.36 0.70
C ARG A 52 16.84 10.46 2.20
N TYR A 53 17.86 9.76 2.70
CA TYR A 53 18.18 9.69 4.12
C TYR A 53 19.35 10.59 4.52
N ARG A 54 19.89 11.35 3.55
CA ARG A 54 21.02 12.24 3.79
C ARG A 54 20.69 13.26 4.87
N GLY A 55 21.44 13.20 5.97
CA GLY A 55 21.26 14.11 7.11
C GLY A 55 20.11 13.73 8.04
N LEU A 56 19.44 12.58 7.84
CA LEU A 56 18.40 12.07 8.74
C LEU A 56 18.93 11.93 10.17
N LYS A 57 20.06 11.24 10.35
CA LYS A 57 20.72 11.08 11.67
C LYS A 57 20.99 12.42 12.37
N LYS A 58 21.50 13.43 11.64
CA LYS A 58 21.74 14.77 12.20
C LYS A 58 20.45 15.46 12.63
N GLN A 59 19.34 15.24 11.91
CA GLN A 59 18.04 15.78 12.29
C GLN A 59 17.51 15.11 13.55
N VAL A 60 17.65 13.79 13.67
CA VAL A 60 17.28 13.02 14.86
C VAL A 60 18.07 13.51 16.08
N GLU A 61 19.40 13.51 15.99
CA GLU A 61 20.30 13.95 17.08
C GLU A 61 20.02 15.38 17.53
N LYS A 62 19.68 16.29 16.59
CA LYS A 62 19.33 17.66 16.91
C LYS A 62 18.10 17.72 17.82
N TRP A 63 17.01 17.08 17.44
CA TRP A 63 15.76 17.15 18.19
C TRP A 63 15.83 16.42 19.53
N GLN A 64 16.54 15.29 19.58
CA GLN A 64 16.86 14.61 20.84
C GLN A 64 17.71 15.49 21.78
N GLY A 65 18.68 16.21 21.23
CA GLY A 65 19.49 17.18 22.00
C GLY A 65 18.69 18.36 22.56
N GLU A 66 17.55 18.70 21.93
CA GLU A 66 16.58 19.68 22.44
C GLU A 66 15.60 19.08 23.47
N GLY A 67 15.70 17.77 23.76
CA GLY A 67 14.88 17.07 24.74
C GLY A 67 13.57 16.50 24.19
N TYR A 68 13.40 16.44 22.87
CA TYR A 68 12.22 15.85 22.22
C TYR A 68 12.47 14.39 21.83
N ALA A 69 11.44 13.54 21.98
CA ALA A 69 11.42 12.23 21.34
C ALA A 69 11.17 12.41 19.83
N VAL A 70 11.88 11.65 19.01
CA VAL A 70 11.77 11.69 17.55
C VAL A 70 11.06 10.44 17.06
N ALA A 71 9.94 10.63 16.39
CA ALA A 71 9.19 9.57 15.73
C ALA A 71 9.44 9.60 14.22
N GLY A 72 9.56 8.43 13.60
CA GLY A 72 9.71 8.29 12.15
C GLY A 72 8.87 7.13 11.62
N GLY A 73 8.27 7.33 10.45
CA GLY A 73 7.49 6.31 9.76
C GLY A 73 8.03 6.05 8.34
N PRO A 74 7.94 4.83 7.81
CA PRO A 74 8.23 4.53 6.41
C PRO A 74 7.35 5.38 5.45
N PRO A 75 7.84 5.71 4.26
CA PRO A 75 7.00 6.29 3.23
C PRO A 75 5.95 5.27 2.77
N ALA A 76 4.68 5.65 2.83
CA ALA A 76 3.54 4.80 2.49
C ALA A 76 2.40 5.62 1.85
N LEU A 77 1.45 4.93 1.25
CA LEU A 77 0.19 5.51 0.78
C LEU A 77 -0.89 5.31 1.85
N GLY A 78 -0.85 6.12 2.92
CA GLY A 78 -1.64 5.83 4.12
C GLY A 78 -0.81 4.89 4.97
N GLY A 79 -1.31 3.69 5.23
CA GLY A 79 -0.54 2.62 5.87
C GLY A 79 0.39 1.80 4.98
N GLU A 80 1.31 1.06 5.61
CA GLU A 80 2.44 0.42 4.92
C GLU A 80 2.05 -0.78 4.04
N LEU A 81 1.00 -1.53 4.39
CA LEU A 81 0.65 -2.77 3.72
C LEU A 81 -0.76 -2.72 3.11
N PHE A 82 -1.80 -2.81 3.93
CA PHE A 82 -3.19 -2.92 3.48
C PHE A 82 -3.62 -1.66 2.72
N GLU A 83 -3.39 -0.48 3.30
CA GLU A 83 -3.73 0.77 2.66
C GLU A 83 -2.96 1.05 1.39
N THR A 84 -1.64 0.85 1.42
CA THR A 84 -0.84 1.00 0.20
C THR A 84 -1.27 0.00 -0.86
N ALA A 85 -1.52 -1.26 -0.51
CA ALA A 85 -1.97 -2.27 -1.47
C ALA A 85 -3.29 -1.90 -2.13
N TRP A 86 -4.31 -1.51 -1.36
CA TRP A 86 -5.61 -1.15 -1.95
C TRP A 86 -5.57 0.19 -2.69
N ARG A 87 -4.71 1.14 -2.32
CA ARG A 87 -4.51 2.37 -3.10
C ARG A 87 -3.75 2.13 -4.40
N LEU A 88 -2.91 1.10 -4.49
CA LEU A 88 -2.27 0.73 -5.75
C LEU A 88 -3.21 -0.09 -6.65
N ARG A 89 -3.92 -1.05 -6.07
CA ARG A 89 -4.72 -2.06 -6.79
C ARG A 89 -6.17 -1.65 -7.05
N GLY A 90 -6.71 -0.75 -6.23
CA GLY A 90 -8.13 -0.49 -6.06
C GLY A 90 -8.71 -1.37 -4.94
N LEU A 91 -9.58 -0.82 -4.08
CA LEU A 91 -10.12 -1.52 -2.91
C LEU A 91 -10.87 -2.80 -3.26
N GLU A 92 -11.83 -2.73 -4.18
CA GLU A 92 -12.61 -3.89 -4.59
C GLU A 92 -11.73 -4.98 -5.20
N ASN A 93 -10.84 -4.60 -6.12
CA ASN A 93 -9.88 -5.51 -6.74
C ASN A 93 -8.98 -6.19 -5.71
N PHE A 94 -8.42 -5.41 -4.77
CA PHE A 94 -7.55 -5.96 -3.75
C PHE A 94 -8.31 -6.93 -2.82
N LEU A 95 -9.53 -6.58 -2.39
CA LEU A 95 -10.35 -7.47 -1.57
C LEU A 95 -10.72 -8.77 -2.33
N LEU A 96 -10.98 -8.68 -3.63
CA LEU A 96 -11.17 -9.85 -4.49
C LEU A 96 -9.88 -10.67 -4.62
N ASP A 97 -8.71 -10.04 -4.76
CA ASP A 97 -7.43 -10.74 -4.86
C ASP A 97 -7.12 -11.54 -3.59
N LEU A 98 -7.47 -11.04 -2.40
CA LEU A 98 -7.30 -11.76 -1.13
C LEU A 98 -8.08 -13.10 -1.09
N ILE A 99 -9.06 -13.30 -1.97
CA ILE A 99 -9.89 -14.51 -2.05
C ILE A 99 -9.52 -15.30 -3.32
N CYS A 100 -9.55 -14.64 -4.47
CA CYS A 100 -9.53 -15.27 -5.79
C CYS A 100 -8.15 -15.25 -6.45
N ASN A 101 -7.27 -14.31 -6.11
CA ASN A 101 -5.93 -14.18 -6.68
C ASN A 101 -4.88 -13.98 -5.58
N LYS A 102 -4.86 -14.95 -4.64
CA LYS A 102 -3.98 -14.88 -3.47
C LYS A 102 -2.51 -14.76 -3.84
N THR A 103 -2.09 -15.35 -4.96
CA THR A 103 -0.71 -15.25 -5.44
C THR A 103 -0.33 -13.80 -5.74
N LEU A 104 -1.19 -13.05 -6.43
CA LEU A 104 -0.98 -11.61 -6.66
C LEU A 104 -0.99 -10.82 -5.36
N ALA A 105 -1.98 -11.05 -4.48
CA ALA A 105 -2.07 -10.36 -3.19
C ALA A 105 -0.84 -10.61 -2.31
N HIS A 106 -0.36 -11.85 -2.23
CA HIS A 106 0.85 -12.20 -1.50
C HIS A 106 2.07 -11.49 -2.07
N GLY A 107 2.27 -11.54 -3.40
CA GLY A 107 3.41 -10.91 -4.06
C GLY A 107 3.41 -9.38 -3.88
N LEU A 108 2.25 -8.73 -3.98
CA LEU A 108 2.11 -7.30 -3.73
C LEU A 108 2.49 -6.96 -2.28
N LEU A 109 1.92 -7.66 -1.31
CA LEU A 109 2.20 -7.41 0.11
C LEU A 109 3.64 -7.76 0.48
N ASP A 110 4.27 -8.77 -0.12
CA ASP A 110 5.68 -9.09 0.11
C ASP A 110 6.60 -7.97 -0.37
N ARG A 111 6.30 -7.40 -1.55
CA ARG A 111 7.05 -6.27 -2.07
C ARG A 111 6.91 -5.02 -1.18
N LEU A 112 5.69 -4.73 -0.71
CA LEU A 112 5.46 -3.62 0.22
C LEU A 112 6.17 -3.84 1.56
N ALA A 113 6.14 -5.06 2.09
CA ALA A 113 6.84 -5.42 3.33
C ALA A 113 8.36 -5.27 3.20
N GLU A 114 8.94 -5.63 2.06
CA GLU A 114 10.37 -5.42 1.79
C GLU A 114 10.75 -3.94 1.86
N LEU A 115 9.96 -3.08 1.21
CA LEU A 115 10.16 -1.63 1.20
C LEU A 115 9.99 -1.01 2.58
N CYS A 116 8.95 -1.41 3.31
CA CYS A 116 8.71 -0.99 4.69
C CYS A 116 9.88 -1.39 5.60
N ARG A 117 10.32 -2.66 5.53
CA ARG A 117 11.45 -3.17 6.34
C ARG A 117 12.74 -2.42 6.06
N HIS A 118 13.05 -2.13 4.80
CA HIS A 118 14.22 -1.33 4.46
C HIS A 118 14.19 0.04 5.16
N ASN A 119 13.06 0.75 5.04
CA ASN A 119 12.91 2.07 5.66
C ASN A 119 12.92 2.01 7.19
N ALA A 120 12.32 0.97 7.79
CA ALA A 120 12.36 0.75 9.23
C ALA A 120 13.79 0.57 9.75
N VAL A 121 14.64 -0.17 9.01
CA VAL A 121 16.07 -0.30 9.34
C VAL A 121 16.77 1.05 9.26
N VAL A 122 16.56 1.81 8.19
CA VAL A 122 17.18 3.14 8.04
C VAL A 122 16.77 4.09 9.16
N LEU A 123 15.50 4.10 9.55
CA LEU A 123 14.99 4.92 10.66
C LEU A 123 15.62 4.48 11.99
N ALA A 124 15.70 3.16 12.25
CA ALA A 124 16.35 2.62 13.44
C ALA A 124 17.84 2.97 13.50
N GLU A 125 18.57 2.86 12.39
CA GLU A 125 19.99 3.24 12.30
C GLU A 125 20.22 4.75 12.45
N ALA A 126 19.24 5.57 12.05
CA ALA A 126 19.26 7.00 12.30
C ALA A 126 19.02 7.36 13.78
N GLY A 127 18.55 6.42 14.58
CA GLY A 127 18.38 6.56 16.02
C GLY A 127 17.04 7.14 16.46
N VAL A 128 15.97 6.98 15.67
CA VAL A 128 14.63 7.43 16.09
C VAL A 128 14.20 6.73 17.39
N ASP A 129 13.48 7.44 18.25
CA ASP A 129 12.97 6.89 19.51
C ASP A 129 11.72 6.02 19.29
N ILE A 130 10.94 6.36 18.25
CA ILE A 130 9.66 5.72 17.95
C ILE A 130 9.61 5.42 16.45
N LEU A 131 9.44 4.14 16.10
CA LEU A 131 9.02 3.73 14.77
C LEU A 131 7.50 3.76 14.71
N VAL A 132 6.96 4.56 13.79
CA VAL A 132 5.51 4.69 13.56
C VAL A 132 5.15 3.83 12.36
N LEU A 133 4.21 2.90 12.58
CA LEU A 133 3.57 2.11 11.54
C LEU A 133 2.07 2.33 11.69
N ASP A 134 1.38 2.55 10.58
CA ASP A 134 -0.07 2.67 10.53
C ASP A 134 -0.64 1.80 9.42
N ASP A 135 -1.85 1.26 9.66
CA ASP A 135 -2.57 0.52 8.63
C ASP A 135 -4.04 0.40 9.03
N ASP A 136 -4.91 1.18 8.40
CA ASP A 136 -6.33 1.16 8.75
C ASP A 136 -7.05 -0.04 8.13
N VAL A 137 -7.32 -1.03 8.98
CA VAL A 137 -8.14 -2.21 8.69
C VAL A 137 -9.46 -2.19 9.45
N GLY A 138 -9.80 -1.08 10.10
CA GLY A 138 -10.93 -0.93 10.99
C GLY A 138 -12.22 -0.49 10.28
N MET A 139 -13.35 -0.90 10.86
CA MET A 139 -14.70 -0.37 10.60
C MET A 139 -15.39 -0.14 11.95
N PRO A 140 -16.50 0.61 12.03
CA PRO A 140 -17.10 0.99 13.31
C PRO A 140 -17.35 -0.14 14.31
N THR A 141 -17.59 -1.38 13.86
CA THR A 141 -17.89 -2.53 14.72
C THR A 141 -17.05 -3.79 14.42
N THR A 142 -16.22 -3.78 13.38
CA THR A 142 -15.47 -4.97 12.92
C THR A 142 -14.25 -4.56 12.08
N MET A 143 -13.50 -5.52 11.56
CA MET A 143 -12.41 -5.29 10.59
C MET A 143 -12.90 -5.38 9.15
N ILE A 144 -12.27 -4.63 8.23
CA ILE A 144 -12.52 -4.69 6.78
C ILE A 144 -12.26 -6.09 6.23
N ILE A 145 -11.18 -6.73 6.69
CA ILE A 145 -10.84 -8.12 6.40
C ILE A 145 -10.98 -8.98 7.65
N SER A 146 -11.34 -10.25 7.50
CA SER A 146 -11.50 -11.13 8.66
C SER A 146 -10.19 -11.25 9.46
N PRO A 147 -10.23 -11.50 10.79
CA PRO A 147 -9.02 -11.75 11.57
C PRO A 147 -8.17 -12.91 11.05
N ALA A 148 -8.78 -13.90 10.39
CA ALA A 148 -8.07 -14.99 9.73
C ALA A 148 -7.26 -14.49 8.52
N MET A 149 -7.88 -13.67 7.66
CA MET A 149 -7.18 -13.05 6.53
C MET A 149 -6.09 -12.09 7.01
N TRP A 150 -6.32 -11.31 8.07
CA TRP A 150 -5.27 -10.46 8.65
C TRP A 150 -4.03 -11.29 9.07
N ARG A 151 -4.24 -12.44 9.73
CA ARG A 151 -3.15 -13.36 10.12
C ARG A 151 -2.48 -14.05 8.94
N GLU A 152 -3.16 -14.20 7.81
CA GLU A 152 -2.59 -14.78 6.59
C GLU A 152 -1.76 -13.74 5.81
N PHE A 153 -2.31 -12.53 5.64
CA PHE A 153 -1.80 -11.55 4.69
C PHE A 153 -0.94 -10.44 5.33
N LEU A 154 -1.28 -9.96 6.53
CA LEU A 154 -0.62 -8.78 7.12
C LEU A 154 0.28 -9.13 8.29
N GLY A 155 -0.23 -9.94 9.23
CA GLY A 155 0.46 -10.27 10.49
C GLY A 155 1.90 -10.77 10.32
N PRO A 156 2.19 -11.78 9.46
CA PRO A 156 3.55 -12.28 9.26
C PRO A 156 4.50 -11.19 8.77
N ARG A 157 4.04 -10.33 7.85
CA ARG A 157 4.84 -9.27 7.21
C ARG A 157 5.16 -8.14 8.18
N LEU A 158 4.19 -7.74 9.00
CA LEU A 158 4.40 -6.79 10.10
C LEU A 158 5.36 -7.33 11.16
N ALA A 159 5.37 -8.65 11.38
CA ALA A 159 6.34 -9.31 12.26
C ALA A 159 7.73 -9.50 11.61
N GLY A 160 7.93 -9.07 10.35
CA GLY A 160 9.19 -9.20 9.63
C GLY A 160 9.42 -10.58 8.97
N SER A 161 8.39 -11.39 8.81
CA SER A 161 8.43 -12.70 8.16
C SER A 161 7.65 -12.71 6.84
N SER A 162 8.11 -13.49 5.86
CA SER A 162 7.29 -13.76 4.67
C SER A 162 6.09 -14.64 5.06
N ALA A 163 4.98 -14.50 4.34
CA ALA A 163 3.82 -15.36 4.59
C ALA A 163 4.19 -16.85 4.42
N PRO A 164 3.62 -17.76 5.22
CA PRO A 164 3.72 -19.18 4.96
C PRO A 164 3.05 -19.51 3.60
N PRO A 165 3.50 -20.56 2.87
CA PRO A 165 2.85 -20.94 1.62
C PRO A 165 1.37 -21.23 1.87
N GLY A 166 0.50 -20.43 1.24
CA GLY A 166 -0.95 -20.53 1.39
C GLY A 166 -1.50 -21.82 0.73
N PRO A 167 -2.67 -22.32 1.17
CA PRO A 167 -3.35 -23.39 0.47
C PRO A 167 -3.74 -22.96 -0.94
N SER A 168 -3.72 -23.88 -1.90
CA SER A 168 -4.15 -23.63 -3.29
C SER A 168 -5.55 -23.02 -3.31
N SER A 169 -5.69 -21.81 -3.85
CA SER A 169 -6.97 -21.11 -3.95
C SER A 169 -7.95 -21.89 -4.82
N PRO A 170 -9.25 -21.95 -4.46
CA PRO A 170 -10.27 -22.39 -5.39
C PRO A 170 -10.33 -21.43 -6.59
N THR A 171 -10.39 -21.98 -7.81
CA THR A 171 -10.62 -21.20 -9.03
C THR A 171 -11.99 -20.54 -8.96
N CYS A 172 -12.02 -19.22 -8.82
CA CYS A 172 -13.24 -18.44 -8.94
C CYS A 172 -13.43 -18.06 -10.41
N GLU A 173 -14.41 -18.63 -11.10
CA GLU A 173 -14.75 -18.23 -12.47
C GLU A 173 -15.36 -16.82 -12.47
N SER A 174 -14.61 -15.84 -12.98
CA SER A 174 -15.08 -14.47 -13.18
C SER A 174 -16.09 -14.40 -14.33
N SER A 175 -17.36 -14.68 -14.06
CA SER A 175 -18.45 -14.44 -15.01
C SER A 175 -19.06 -13.06 -14.79
N ILE A 176 -18.42 -12.01 -15.30
CA ILE A 176 -19.09 -10.71 -15.54
C ILE A 176 -18.74 -10.26 -16.95
N THR A 177 -19.53 -10.72 -17.93
CA THR A 177 -19.59 -10.09 -19.25
C THR A 177 -20.64 -8.98 -19.16
N ALA A 178 -20.21 -7.74 -19.02
CA ALA A 178 -21.10 -6.59 -19.15
C ALA A 178 -21.36 -6.32 -20.64
N THR A 179 -22.40 -6.94 -21.20
CA THR A 179 -22.91 -6.57 -22.53
C THR A 179 -23.78 -5.32 -22.40
N ALA A 180 -23.20 -4.15 -22.62
CA ALA A 180 -23.96 -2.92 -22.79
C ALA A 180 -24.47 -2.83 -24.24
N THR A 181 -25.70 -3.29 -24.50
CA THR A 181 -26.43 -2.93 -25.72
C THR A 181 -27.03 -1.53 -25.55
N LEU A 182 -26.42 -0.53 -26.17
CA LEU A 182 -27.02 0.78 -26.41
C LEU A 182 -28.03 0.67 -27.56
N SER A 183 -29.31 0.85 -27.27
CA SER A 183 -30.35 1.09 -28.28
C SER A 183 -30.37 2.58 -28.65
N PRO A 184 -30.39 2.96 -29.94
CA PRO A 184 -30.56 4.35 -30.33
C PRO A 184 -32.05 4.72 -30.35
N SER A 185 -32.43 5.75 -29.59
CA SER A 185 -33.72 6.42 -29.74
C SER A 185 -33.62 7.49 -30.83
N SER A 186 -34.33 7.32 -31.93
CA SER A 186 -34.52 8.34 -32.97
C SER A 186 -35.46 9.45 -32.51
N PRO A 187 -35.29 10.71 -32.97
CA PRO A 187 -36.17 11.80 -32.61
C PRO A 187 -37.39 11.91 -33.54
N THR A 188 -38.52 12.31 -32.97
CA THR A 188 -39.64 12.99 -33.65
C THR A 188 -39.98 14.23 -32.85
#